data_AF-A0A2I0R3K1-F1
#
_entry.id   AF-A0A2I0R3K1-F1
#
_cell.length_a   1.000
_cell.length_b   1.000
_cell.length_c   1.000
_cell.angle_alpha   90.00
_cell.angle_beta   90.00
_cell.angle_gamma   90.00
#
_symmetry.space_group_name_H-M   'P 1'
#
loop_
_entity.id
_entity.type
_entity.pdbx_description
1 polymer ?
#
loop_
_entity_poly.entity_id
_entity_poly.type
_entity_poly.pdbx_seq_one_letter_code
_entity_poly.pdbx_strand_id
1 'polypeptide(L)'
;MRKFLLIAITSFLFIGAEFSYAQKGKKELNCFERYENAFKDRGSYTISDNIYRNVMISFFEGDEVFCVRGKVRVENGYVSAIFYYYDDNTEELYDKKFHNLNNEPPTISNGISEMIINADREKFRVVFIDKLKPKRKSLQRMSVPDDL
;
A
#
# COMPACT_ATOMS: atom_id res chain seq x y z
N MET A 1 -61.31 21.53 -50.45
CA MET A 1 -59.95 20.98 -50.56
C MET A 1 -59.19 21.33 -49.30
N ARG A 2 -58.54 20.35 -48.66
CA ARG A 2 -57.31 20.49 -47.85
C ARG A 2 -57.39 21.47 -46.64
N LYS A 3 -57.10 21.10 -45.39
CA LYS A 3 -56.34 20.00 -44.80
C LYS A 3 -56.72 19.93 -43.32
N PHE A 4 -56.86 18.70 -42.84
CA PHE A 4 -56.93 18.34 -41.43
C PHE A 4 -55.69 18.83 -40.68
N LEU A 5 -55.89 19.43 -39.50
CA LEU A 5 -54.85 19.54 -38.49
C LEU A 5 -55.48 19.64 -37.09
N LEU A 6 -55.76 18.51 -36.46
CA LEU A 6 -56.02 18.43 -35.03
C LEU A 6 -55.21 17.26 -34.44
N ILE A 7 -54.01 17.63 -34.02
CA ILE A 7 -53.21 17.20 -32.87
C ILE A 7 -53.86 16.08 -32.04
N ALA A 8 -53.31 14.87 -32.17
CA ALA A 8 -53.43 13.80 -31.18
C ALA A 8 -52.33 12.76 -31.40
N ILE A 9 -51.12 12.99 -30.87
CA ILE A 9 -50.15 11.92 -30.62
C ILE A 9 -49.48 12.21 -29.27
N THR A 10 -50.10 11.69 -28.22
CA THR A 10 -49.45 11.39 -26.94
C THR A 10 -48.46 10.25 -27.17
N SER A 11 -47.24 10.60 -27.57
CA SER A 11 -46.13 9.65 -27.60
C SER A 11 -45.62 9.40 -26.18
N PHE A 12 -46.01 8.24 -25.70
CA PHE A 12 -45.39 7.44 -24.63
C PHE A 12 -43.86 7.67 -24.56
N LEU A 13 -43.41 8.39 -23.53
CA LEU A 13 -41.99 8.46 -23.17
C LEU A 13 -41.60 7.12 -22.55
N PHE A 14 -40.95 6.31 -23.38
CA PHE A 14 -40.25 5.10 -22.98
C PHE A 14 -39.16 5.42 -21.95
N ILE A 15 -39.34 4.84 -20.76
CA ILE A 15 -38.36 4.05 -20.00
C ILE A 15 -36.90 4.26 -20.42
N GLY A 16 -36.15 4.88 -19.50
CA GLY A 16 -34.69 4.92 -19.50
C GLY A 16 -34.22 5.42 -18.14
N ALA A 17 -34.62 4.73 -17.07
CA ALA A 17 -33.97 4.91 -15.78
C ALA A 17 -32.55 4.35 -15.90
N GLU A 18 -31.59 5.22 -16.20
CA GLU A 18 -30.16 4.91 -16.10
C GLU A 18 -29.79 4.75 -14.62
N PHE A 19 -30.15 3.60 -14.05
CA PHE A 19 -29.50 3.08 -12.86
C PHE A 19 -28.08 2.70 -13.26
N SER A 20 -27.18 3.69 -13.24
CA SER A 20 -25.75 3.44 -13.13
C SER A 20 -25.50 2.83 -11.76
N TYR A 21 -25.71 1.52 -11.64
CA TYR A 21 -25.10 0.75 -10.57
C TYR A 21 -23.60 0.84 -10.78
N ALA A 22 -22.97 1.78 -10.07
CA ALA A 22 -21.54 1.74 -9.84
C ALA A 22 -21.23 0.36 -9.23
N GLN A 23 -20.77 -0.57 -10.07
CA GLN A 23 -20.08 -1.75 -9.60
C GLN A 23 -18.97 -1.22 -8.71
N LYS A 24 -19.08 -1.48 -7.41
CA LYS A 24 -18.05 -1.21 -6.42
C LYS A 24 -16.90 -2.18 -6.75
N GLY A 25 -16.18 -1.89 -7.83
CA GLY A 25 -14.99 -2.61 -8.24
C GLY A 25 -14.03 -2.59 -7.07
N LYS A 26 -13.46 -3.75 -6.72
CA LYS A 26 -12.40 -3.80 -5.72
C LYS A 26 -11.29 -2.87 -6.20
N LYS A 27 -11.06 -1.75 -5.50
CA LYS A 27 -9.89 -0.89 -5.72
C LYS A 27 -8.67 -1.80 -5.69
N GLU A 28 -7.92 -1.86 -6.79
CA GLU A 28 -6.66 -2.58 -6.78
C GLU A 28 -5.69 -1.87 -5.83
N LEU A 29 -5.15 -2.62 -4.87
CA LEU A 29 -4.23 -2.06 -3.89
C LEU A 29 -2.85 -1.85 -4.53
N ASN A 30 -2.25 -0.69 -4.32
CA ASN A 30 -0.87 -0.42 -4.74
C ASN A 30 0.14 -1.22 -3.90
N CYS A 31 1.42 -1.18 -4.29
CA CYS A 31 2.48 -1.95 -3.66
C CYS A 31 2.61 -1.67 -2.14
N PHE A 32 2.46 -0.41 -1.73
CA PHE A 32 2.48 -0.02 -0.32
C PHE A 32 1.24 -0.53 0.43
N GLU A 33 0.04 -0.25 -0.08
CA GLU A 33 -1.24 -0.63 0.55
C GLU A 33 -1.34 -2.15 0.78
N ARG A 34 -0.76 -2.98 -0.09
CA ARG A 34 -0.68 -4.43 0.09
C ARG A 34 0.09 -4.82 1.35
N TYR A 35 1.27 -4.23 1.56
CA TYR A 35 2.08 -4.51 2.73
C TYR A 35 1.54 -3.82 3.99
N GLU A 36 1.03 -2.60 3.89
CA GLU A 36 0.42 -1.89 5.03
C GLU A 36 -0.74 -2.70 5.62
N ASN A 37 -1.66 -3.17 4.77
CA ASN A 37 -2.77 -4.03 5.21
C ASN A 37 -2.27 -5.33 5.83
N ALA A 38 -1.23 -5.93 5.25
CA ALA A 38 -0.65 -7.15 5.79
C ALA A 38 -0.02 -6.96 7.17
N PHE A 39 0.71 -5.86 7.39
CA PHE A 39 1.29 -5.52 8.68
C PHE A 39 0.21 -5.16 9.70
N LYS A 40 -0.86 -4.48 9.29
CA LYS A 40 -2.01 -4.19 10.14
C LYS A 40 -2.69 -5.46 10.64
N ASP A 41 -2.86 -6.46 9.77
CA ASP A 41 -3.50 -7.74 10.11
C ASP A 41 -2.59 -8.67 10.94
N ARG A 42 -1.33 -8.81 10.53
CA ARG A 42 -0.42 -9.85 11.06
C ARG A 42 0.55 -9.34 12.11
N GLY A 43 0.81 -8.04 12.11
CA GLY A 43 1.86 -7.40 12.89
C GLY A 43 3.27 -7.66 12.34
N SER A 44 4.24 -6.97 12.95
CA SER A 44 5.67 -7.16 12.69
C SER A 44 6.37 -7.92 13.82
N TYR A 45 7.47 -8.59 13.49
CA TYR A 45 8.53 -8.89 14.45
C TYR A 45 9.28 -7.60 14.82
N THR A 46 9.99 -7.63 15.94
CA THR A 46 10.82 -6.50 16.38
C THR A 46 11.91 -6.18 15.35
N ILE A 47 12.08 -4.88 15.10
CA ILE A 47 13.13 -4.31 14.27
C ILE A 47 14.16 -3.72 15.24
N SER A 48 15.28 -4.42 15.38
CA SER A 48 16.43 -3.97 16.16
C SER A 48 17.45 -3.28 15.27
N ASP A 49 18.41 -2.60 15.88
CA ASP A 49 19.56 -2.03 15.18
C ASP A 49 20.28 -3.11 14.35
N ASN A 50 20.30 -2.92 13.03
CA ASN A 50 20.88 -3.85 12.06
C ASN A 50 20.87 -3.24 10.65
N ILE A 51 21.43 -3.97 9.68
CA ILE A 51 21.28 -3.73 8.25
C ILE A 51 20.25 -4.72 7.69
N TYR A 52 19.14 -4.19 7.18
CA TYR A 52 18.06 -4.93 6.53
C TYR A 52 18.23 -4.86 5.03
N ARG A 53 18.50 -6.00 4.38
CA ARG A 53 18.85 -6.07 2.95
C ARG A 53 17.66 -6.25 2.01
N ASN A 54 16.49 -6.54 2.57
CA ASN A 54 15.25 -6.74 1.83
C ASN A 54 14.16 -5.85 2.41
N VAL A 55 14.25 -4.56 2.07
CA VAL A 55 13.18 -3.59 2.36
C VAL A 55 12.56 -3.12 1.06
N MET A 56 11.31 -2.67 1.15
CA MET A 56 10.64 -1.94 0.08
C MET A 56 10.61 -0.46 0.45
N ILE A 57 10.97 0.40 -0.48
CA ILE A 57 10.90 1.86 -0.34
C ILE A 57 9.77 2.32 -1.23
N SER A 58 8.72 2.85 -0.62
CA SER A 58 7.50 3.29 -1.30
C SER A 58 7.49 4.80 -1.40
N PHE A 59 7.60 5.34 -2.60
CA PHE A 59 7.55 6.77 -2.89
C PHE A 59 6.12 7.18 -3.22
N PHE A 60 5.72 8.35 -2.73
CA PHE A 60 4.38 8.91 -2.91
C PHE A 60 4.47 10.16 -3.79
N GLU A 61 4.01 10.04 -5.04
CA GLU A 61 4.01 11.10 -6.04
C GLU A 61 2.58 11.45 -6.45
N GLY A 62 2.01 12.48 -5.82
CA GLY A 62 0.61 12.82 -6.02
C GLY A 62 -0.31 11.68 -5.60
N ASP A 63 -1.07 11.15 -6.54
CA ASP A 63 -1.99 10.02 -6.34
C ASP A 63 -1.35 8.66 -6.64
N GLU A 64 -0.10 8.64 -7.10
CA GLU A 64 0.63 7.43 -7.47
C GLU A 64 1.62 6.99 -6.38
N VAL A 65 1.83 5.68 -6.32
CA VAL A 65 2.83 5.05 -5.44
C VAL A 65 3.64 4.07 -6.24
N PHE A 66 4.95 4.31 -6.35
CA PHE A 66 5.90 3.35 -6.88
C PHE A 66 6.79 2.82 -5.77
N CYS A 67 7.23 1.57 -5.91
CA CYS A 67 8.01 0.89 -4.90
C CYS A 67 9.28 0.32 -5.51
N VAL A 68 10.40 0.52 -4.84
CA VAL A 68 11.70 -0.04 -5.21
C VAL A 68 12.24 -0.92 -4.10
N ARG A 69 13.12 -1.84 -4.46
CA ARG A 69 13.85 -2.66 -3.49
C ARG A 69 15.01 -1.86 -2.93
N GLY A 70 15.24 -2.01 -1.63
CA GLY A 70 16.37 -1.35 -0.99
C GLY A 70 16.97 -2.13 0.16
N LYS A 71 18.00 -1.52 0.73
CA LYS A 71 18.67 -1.91 1.96
C LYS A 71 18.66 -0.72 2.92
N VAL A 72 18.38 -0.96 4.19
CA VAL A 72 18.29 0.09 5.20
C VAL A 72 19.11 -0.27 6.44
N ARG A 73 19.85 0.70 6.94
CA ARG A 73 20.51 0.63 8.25
C ARG A 73 19.58 1.25 9.29
N VAL A 74 19.40 0.53 10.40
CA VAL A 74 18.68 0.99 11.58
C VAL A 74 19.67 1.14 12.72
N GLU A 75 19.66 2.30 13.37
CA GLU A 75 20.49 2.63 14.53
C GLU A 75 19.67 3.40 15.55
N ASN A 76 19.77 3.02 16.82
CA ASN A 76 18.97 3.53 17.93
C ASN A 76 17.46 3.51 17.65
N GLY A 77 16.98 2.51 16.88
CA GLY A 77 15.58 2.40 16.47
C GLY A 77 15.11 3.33 15.33
N TYR A 78 16.02 4.09 14.72
CA TYR A 78 15.73 5.00 13.60
C TYR A 78 16.31 4.51 12.28
N VAL A 79 15.67 4.87 11.17
CA VAL A 79 16.26 4.71 9.83
C VAL A 79 17.44 5.69 9.71
N SER A 80 18.68 5.18 9.64
CA SER A 80 19.89 6.00 9.61
C SER A 80 20.57 6.08 8.24
N ALA A 81 20.42 5.05 7.40
CA ALA A 81 20.91 5.06 6.02
C ALA A 81 20.02 4.21 5.12
N ILE A 82 19.90 4.62 3.86
CA ILE A 82 19.08 3.99 2.83
C ILE A 82 19.96 3.73 1.61
N PHE A 83 19.76 2.57 0.97
CA PHE A 83 20.41 2.20 -0.28
C PHE A 83 19.35 1.62 -1.22
N TYR A 84 19.44 1.95 -2.51
CA TYR A 84 18.61 1.32 -3.54
C TYR A 84 19.39 0.21 -4.24
N TYR A 85 18.67 -0.77 -4.75
CA TYR A 85 19.23 -1.70 -5.73
C TYR A 85 18.83 -1.27 -7.13
N TYR A 86 19.78 -1.33 -8.05
CA TYR A 86 19.53 -1.32 -9.48
C TYR A 86 19.16 -2.73 -9.98
N ASP A 87 18.65 -2.82 -11.21
CA ASP A 87 18.23 -4.09 -11.81
C ASP A 87 19.37 -5.09 -11.98
N ASP A 88 20.62 -4.62 -12.07
CA ASP A 88 21.83 -5.44 -12.10
C ASP A 88 22.30 -5.91 -10.70
N ASN A 89 21.52 -5.61 -9.65
CA ASN A 89 21.80 -5.83 -8.23
C ASN A 89 22.99 -5.03 -7.66
N THR A 90 23.50 -4.04 -8.38
CA THR A 90 24.37 -3.04 -7.76
C THR A 90 23.58 -2.19 -6.79
N GLU A 91 24.26 -1.64 -5.79
CA GLU A 91 23.66 -0.80 -4.77
C GLU A 91 24.24 0.61 -4.79
N GLU A 92 23.39 1.60 -4.54
CA GLU A 92 23.79 2.98 -4.37
C GLU A 92 23.27 3.53 -3.05
N LEU A 93 24.11 4.31 -2.38
CA LEU A 93 23.73 5.04 -1.18
C LEU A 93 22.77 6.15 -1.55
N TYR A 94 21.64 6.23 -0.85
CA TYR A 94 20.80 7.42 -0.89
C TYR A 94 21.48 8.55 -0.12
N ASP A 95 22.11 9.46 -0.85
CA ASP A 95 22.94 10.54 -0.33
C ASP A 95 22.15 11.79 0.11
N LYS A 96 20.87 11.87 -0.26
CA LYS A 96 19.98 12.96 0.15
C LYS A 96 19.68 12.89 1.65
N LYS A 97 19.83 14.01 2.34
CA LYS A 97 19.38 14.15 3.74
C LYS A 97 17.88 13.91 3.83
N PHE A 98 17.44 13.23 4.89
CA PHE A 98 16.03 12.94 5.13
C PHE A 98 15.65 12.99 6.62
N HIS A 99 14.37 13.22 6.89
CA HIS A 99 13.78 13.36 8.23
C HIS A 99 12.31 12.91 8.18
N ASN A 100 11.68 12.73 9.34
CA ASN A 100 10.23 12.56 9.42
C ASN A 100 9.49 13.91 9.30
N LEU A 101 8.16 13.91 9.42
CA LEU A 101 7.34 15.13 9.35
C LEU A 101 7.66 16.20 10.41
N ASN A 102 8.34 15.83 11.50
CA ASN A 102 8.69 16.70 12.61
C ASN A 102 10.15 17.19 12.58
N ASN A 103 10.89 16.93 11.48
CA ASN A 103 12.34 17.19 11.38
C ASN A 103 13.21 16.34 12.33
N GLU A 104 12.74 15.14 12.68
CA GLU A 104 13.47 14.17 13.51
C GLU A 104 13.89 12.94 12.69
N PRO A 105 14.84 12.12 13.18
CA PRO A 105 15.14 10.83 12.57
C PRO A 105 13.87 9.95 12.46
N PRO A 106 13.60 9.30 11.31
CA PRO A 106 12.37 8.53 11.14
C PRO A 106 12.33 7.29 12.03
N THR A 107 11.27 7.20 12.85
CA THR A 107 11.02 6.00 13.67
C THR A 107 10.33 4.91 12.86
N ILE A 108 10.30 3.70 13.42
CA ILE A 108 9.71 2.52 12.78
C ILE A 108 8.65 1.94 13.71
N SER A 109 7.43 1.76 13.19
CA SER A 109 6.30 1.17 13.91
C SER A 109 5.64 0.09 13.07
N ASN A 110 5.39 -1.05 13.70
CA ASN A 110 4.74 -2.21 13.06
C ASN A 110 5.33 -2.58 11.69
N GLY A 111 6.66 -2.55 11.56
CA GLY A 111 7.35 -2.96 10.32
C GLY A 111 7.44 -1.88 9.24
N ILE A 112 6.96 -0.67 9.49
CA ILE A 112 6.91 0.43 8.53
C ILE A 112 7.45 1.69 9.18
N SER A 113 8.27 2.46 8.47
CA SER A 113 8.73 3.75 8.96
C SER A 113 7.60 4.78 9.04
N GLU A 114 7.81 5.84 9.81
CA GLU A 114 7.08 7.10 9.59
C GLU A 114 7.25 7.60 8.15
N MET A 115 6.43 8.58 7.75
CA MET A 115 6.63 9.27 6.49
C MET A 115 7.98 10.00 6.53
N ILE A 116 8.84 9.70 5.57
CA ILE A 116 10.15 10.30 5.38
C ILE A 116 10.04 11.37 4.30
N ILE A 117 10.65 12.53 4.55
CA ILE A 117 10.80 13.63 3.62
C ILE A 117 12.29 13.87 3.42
N ASN A 118 12.72 13.95 2.16
CA ASN A 118 14.10 14.31 1.83
C ASN A 118 14.26 15.80 1.50
N ALA A 119 15.49 16.19 1.18
CA ALA A 119 15.83 17.54 0.77
C ALA A 119 15.02 18.07 -0.44
N ASP A 120 14.58 17.19 -1.34
CA ASP A 120 13.81 17.55 -2.54
C ASP A 120 12.28 17.54 -2.30
N ARG A 121 11.85 17.31 -1.05
CA ARG A 121 10.45 17.15 -0.64
C ARG A 121 9.76 15.92 -1.21
N GLU A 122 10.51 14.94 -1.69
CA GLU A 122 10.03 13.61 -2.02
C GLU A 122 9.57 12.94 -0.72
N LYS A 123 8.39 12.29 -0.78
CA LYS A 123 7.79 11.60 0.35
C LYS A 123 7.88 10.11 0.14
N PHE A 124 8.38 9.38 1.14
CA PHE A 124 8.46 7.93 1.05
C PHE A 124 8.36 7.24 2.41
N ARG A 125 8.11 5.93 2.40
CA ARG A 125 8.14 5.05 3.57
C ARG A 125 9.00 3.84 3.30
N VAL A 126 9.69 3.36 4.34
CA VAL A 126 10.45 2.11 4.33
C VAL A 126 9.60 1.01 4.95
N VAL A 127 9.47 -0.12 4.25
CA VAL A 127 8.71 -1.29 4.66
C VAL A 127 9.66 -2.47 4.81
N PHE A 128 9.74 -3.04 6.03
CA PHE A 128 10.66 -4.11 6.38
C PHE A 128 10.05 -5.48 6.07
N ILE A 129 10.03 -5.87 4.79
CA ILE A 129 9.31 -7.05 4.28
C ILE A 129 9.53 -8.32 5.11
N ASP A 130 10.80 -8.64 5.42
CA ASP A 130 11.16 -9.87 6.15
C ASP A 130 10.67 -9.90 7.62
N LYS A 131 10.19 -8.76 8.12
CA LYS A 131 9.69 -8.62 9.50
C LYS A 131 8.18 -8.82 9.60
N LEU A 132 7.50 -8.97 8.47
CA LEU A 132 6.10 -9.28 8.43
C LEU A 132 5.83 -10.69 8.98
N LYS A 133 4.98 -10.78 10.01
CA LYS A 133 4.60 -12.08 10.57
C LYS A 133 3.89 -12.94 9.52
N PRO A 134 4.08 -14.26 9.52
CA PRO A 134 3.38 -15.14 8.59
C PRO A 134 1.87 -15.10 8.82
N LYS A 135 1.10 -15.51 7.81
CA LYS A 135 -0.34 -15.72 8.00
C LYS A 135 -0.55 -16.75 9.11
N ARG A 136 -1.55 -16.53 9.97
CA ARG A 136 -1.95 -17.52 10.98
C ARG A 136 -2.30 -18.83 10.26
N LYS A 137 -1.71 -19.93 10.70
CA LYS A 137 -2.05 -21.26 10.17
C LYS A 137 -3.51 -21.58 10.53
N SER A 138 -4.22 -22.28 9.65
CA SER A 138 -5.53 -22.84 9.98
C SER A 138 -5.37 -23.91 11.06
N LEU A 139 -6.32 -23.96 11.99
CA LEU A 139 -6.37 -25.04 12.97
C LEU A 139 -6.68 -26.35 12.25
N GLN A 140 -5.93 -27.40 12.57
CA GLN A 140 -6.29 -28.75 12.15
C GLN A 140 -7.52 -29.18 12.95
N ARG A 141 -8.58 -29.61 12.25
CA ARG A 141 -9.75 -30.18 12.92
C ARG A 141 -9.40 -31.58 13.42
N MET A 142 -9.73 -31.86 14.68
CA MET A 142 -9.70 -33.20 15.22
C MET A 142 -10.97 -33.94 14.80
N SER A 143 -10.85 -35.19 14.34
CA SER A 143 -12.00 -36.08 14.19
C SER A 143 -12.28 -36.74 15.55
N VAL A 144 -13.50 -36.61 16.05
CA VAL A 144 -13.97 -37.32 17.24
C VAL A 144 -14.77 -38.54 16.74
N PRO A 145 -14.47 -39.78 17.18
CA PRO A 145 -15.27 -40.95 16.84
C PRO A 145 -16.71 -40.82 17.34
N ASP A 146 -17.67 -41.36 16.58
CA ASP A 146 -19.10 -41.28 16.90
C ASP A 146 -19.53 -42.22 18.05
N ASP A 147 -18.67 -43.15 18.46
CA ASP A 147 -18.95 -44.27 19.39
C ASP A 147 -18.37 -44.11 20.80
N LEU A 148 -18.21 -42.86 21.29
CA LEU A 148 -17.83 -42.56 22.66
C LEU A 148 -18.92 -42.90 23.70
#